data_AF-A0A4Y2R035-F1
#
_entry.id   AF-A0A4Y2R035-F1
#
_cell.length_a   1.000
_cell.length_b   1.000
_cell.length_c   1.000
_cell.angle_alpha   90.00
_cell.angle_beta   90.00
_cell.angle_gamma   90.00
#
_symmetry.space_group_name_H-M   'P 1'
#
loop_
_entity.id
_entity.type
_entity.pdbx_description
1 polymer ?
#
loop_
_entity_poly.entity_id
_entity_poly.type
_entity_poly.pdbx_seq_one_letter_code
_entity_poly.pdbx_strand_id
1 'polypeptide(L)'
;MVPTRRRPSAQGIKCPTVHSGHIPATSHRVCELHVSGYKFSVLNNAFIVHRGLKTPNSFHKDKETDQEKNRQLFRQFKFELKEKYPDSSRKCY
;
A
#
# COMPACT_ATOMS: atom_id res chain seq x y z
N MET A 1 -25.61 4.14 21.73
CA MET A 1 -24.15 4.27 21.96
C MET A 1 -23.43 3.55 20.83
N VAL A 2 -22.79 4.28 19.91
CA VAL A 2 -21.94 3.69 18.86
C VAL A 2 -20.54 3.51 19.46
N PRO A 3 -19.92 2.31 19.41
CA PRO A 3 -18.56 2.14 19.91
C PRO A 3 -17.57 2.89 19.02
N THR A 4 -17.12 4.07 19.44
CA THR A 4 -15.94 4.70 18.86
C THR A 4 -14.71 3.87 19.25
N ARG A 5 -14.14 3.10 18.31
CA ARG A 5 -12.82 2.47 18.50
C ARG A 5 -11.81 3.58 18.78
N ARG A 6 -11.35 3.68 20.03
CA ARG A 6 -10.28 4.60 20.43
C ARG A 6 -8.98 4.17 19.73
N ARG A 7 -8.36 5.16 19.09
CA ARG A 7 -7.11 5.10 18.32
C ARG A 7 -5.93 4.73 19.25
N PRO A 8 -5.19 3.65 19.00
CA PRO A 8 -3.85 3.54 19.57
C PRO A 8 -2.97 4.61 18.94
N SER A 9 -2.13 5.24 19.77
CA SER A 9 -1.09 6.18 19.36
C SER A 9 -0.35 5.66 18.12
N ALA A 10 -0.35 6.45 17.05
CA ALA A 10 0.27 6.11 15.78
C ALA A 10 1.79 6.12 15.92
N GLN A 11 2.35 5.04 16.45
CA GLN A 11 3.77 4.72 16.26
C GLN A 11 3.92 4.30 14.79
N GLY A 12 4.67 5.12 14.06
CA GLY A 12 4.57 5.27 12.61
C GLY A 12 4.90 4.01 11.83
N ILE A 13 3.90 3.49 11.11
CA ILE A 13 4.11 2.58 9.98
C ILE A 13 4.69 3.43 8.83
N LYS A 14 6.02 3.43 8.69
CA LYS A 14 6.73 4.11 7.59
C LYS A 14 6.59 3.28 6.32
N CYS A 15 5.86 3.82 5.33
CA CYS A 15 5.80 3.26 3.98
C CYS A 15 7.03 3.79 3.20
N PRO A 16 7.89 2.92 2.62
CA PRO A 16 9.06 3.40 1.89
C PRO A 16 8.67 4.03 0.55
N THR A 17 8.94 5.33 0.45
CA THR A 17 9.20 6.17 -0.75
C THR A 17 8.33 5.96 -1.99
N VAL A 18 7.42 6.93 -2.15
CA VAL A 18 6.76 7.31 -3.40
C VAL A 18 7.73 8.18 -4.19
N HIS A 19 8.26 7.70 -5.31
CA HIS A 19 8.97 8.54 -6.28
C HIS A 19 8.38 8.51 -7.70
N SER A 20 7.16 8.00 -7.82
CA SER A 20 6.32 8.15 -9.00
C SER A 20 4.89 8.21 -8.51
N GLY A 21 4.05 9.07 -9.09
CA GLY A 21 2.63 9.29 -8.74
C GLY A 21 1.71 8.07 -8.97
N HIS A 22 2.25 6.87 -8.77
CA HIS A 22 1.57 5.61 -8.77
C HIS A 22 1.84 5.02 -7.38
N ILE A 23 0.78 4.78 -6.61
CA ILE A 23 0.87 4.03 -5.35
C ILE A 23 1.63 2.74 -5.69
N PRO A 24 2.88 2.57 -5.21
CA PRO A 24 3.66 1.43 -5.63
C PRO A 24 2.97 0.18 -5.07
N ALA A 25 3.03 -0.89 -5.84
CA ALA A 25 2.45 -2.19 -5.56
C ALA A 25 3.05 -2.91 -4.32
N THR A 26 3.33 -2.18 -3.23
CA THR A 26 3.33 -2.68 -1.84
C THR A 26 1.88 -2.75 -1.31
N SER A 27 0.95 -3.03 -2.21
CA SER A 27 -0.40 -2.47 -2.21
C SER A 27 -1.40 -3.21 -1.34
N HIS A 28 -1.22 -4.51 -1.06
CA HIS A 28 -2.22 -5.29 -0.31
C HIS A 28 -2.43 -4.79 1.13
N ARG A 29 -1.36 -4.75 1.93
CA ARG A 29 -1.46 -4.44 3.36
C ARG A 29 -1.83 -2.98 3.62
N VAL A 30 -1.27 -2.07 2.85
CA VAL A 30 -1.62 -0.64 2.95
C VAL A 30 -3.07 -0.41 2.53
N CYS A 31 -3.53 -1.08 1.48
CA CYS A 31 -4.92 -1.06 1.03
C CYS A 31 -5.88 -1.57 2.11
N GLU A 32 -5.61 -2.74 2.72
CA GLU A 32 -6.42 -3.29 3.81
C GLU A 32 -6.51 -2.34 5.01
N LEU A 33 -5.39 -1.75 5.40
CA LEU A 33 -5.37 -0.74 6.48
C LEU A 33 -6.17 0.52 6.10
N HIS A 34 -6.07 0.98 4.85
CA HIS A 34 -6.87 2.12 4.39
C HIS A 34 -8.38 1.83 4.46
N VAL A 35 -8.80 0.68 3.92
CA VAL A 35 -10.20 0.21 3.91
C VAL A 35 -10.73 -0.01 5.33
N SER A 36 -9.90 -0.51 6.25
CA SER A 36 -10.27 -0.69 7.66
C SER A 36 -10.30 0.60 8.50
N GLY A 37 -9.96 1.76 7.92
CA GLY A 37 -10.16 3.06 8.57
C GLY A 37 -8.89 3.82 8.95
N TYR A 38 -7.70 3.25 8.74
CA TYR A 38 -6.43 3.91 9.04
C TYR A 38 -6.16 5.06 8.05
N LYS A 39 -5.41 6.07 8.52
CA LYS A 39 -4.96 7.22 7.73
C LYS A 39 -3.44 7.25 7.78
N PHE A 40 -2.83 7.51 6.63
CA PHE A 40 -1.38 7.60 6.48
C PHE A 40 -0.98 9.05 6.23
N SER A 41 0.22 9.41 6.67
CA SER A 41 0.84 10.68 6.34
C SER A 41 2.16 10.38 5.65
N VAL A 42 2.31 10.90 4.43
CA VAL A 42 3.58 10.83 3.70
C VAL A 42 4.42 12.00 4.20
N LEU A 43 5.58 11.70 4.78
CA LEU A 43 6.49 12.70 5.29
C LEU A 43 7.40 13.18 4.16
N ASN A 44 7.18 14.39 3.67
CA ASN A 44 7.95 14.95 2.56
C ASN A 44 9.41 15.27 2.95
N ASN A 45 9.68 15.49 4.24
CA ASN A 45 11.00 15.89 4.73
C ASN A 45 11.82 14.71 5.29
N ALA A 46 11.24 13.51 5.32
CA ALA A 46 11.93 12.33 5.81
C ALA A 46 12.34 11.45 4.62
N PHE A 47 13.63 11.44 4.30
CA PHE A 47 14.20 10.58 3.27
C PHE A 47 15.13 9.54 3.88
N ILE A 48 15.22 8.39 3.22
CA ILE A 48 16.18 7.34 3.52
C ILE A 48 17.06 7.21 2.28
N VAL A 49 18.38 7.20 2.48
CA VAL A 49 19.32 6.96 1.40
C VAL A 49 19.44 5.45 1.21
N HIS A 50 18.90 4.95 0.10
CA HIS A 50 19.10 3.56 -0.31
C HIS A 50 20.38 3.43 -1.14
N ARG A 51 21.15 2.36 -0.89
CA ARG A 51 22.29 2.01 -1.77
C ARG A 51 21.75 1.45 -3.09
N GLY A 52 22.07 2.14 -4.19
CA GLY A 52 21.71 1.73 -5.54
C GLY A 52 20.43 2.38 -6.04
N LEU A 53 20.51 2.94 -7.25
CA LEU A 53 19.35 3.38 -8.02
C LEU A 53 18.86 2.21 -8.87
N LYS A 54 17.59 1.85 -8.75
CA LYS A 54 16.99 0.83 -9.61
C LYS A 54 16.80 1.38 -11.02
N THR A 55 17.71 1.08 -11.93
CA THR A 55 17.62 1.46 -13.35
C THR A 55 16.93 0.36 -14.15
N PRO A 56 16.25 0.68 -15.28
CA PRO A 56 15.55 -0.31 -16.09
C PRO A 56 16.40 -1.53 -16.45
N ASN A 57 17.68 -1.31 -16.75
CA ASN A 57 18.61 -2.35 -17.19
C ASN A 57 19.32 -3.09 -16.03
N SER A 58 19.15 -2.62 -14.80
CA SER A 58 19.72 -3.24 -13.58
C SER A 58 18.71 -4.14 -12.85
N PHE A 59 17.51 -4.32 -13.40
CA PHE A 59 16.49 -5.16 -12.79
C PHE A 59 16.76 -6.66 -12.99
N HIS A 60 16.26 -7.47 -12.06
CA HIS A 60 16.13 -8.90 -12.28
C HIS A 60 15.28 -9.13 -13.53
N LYS A 61 15.72 -10.07 -14.39
CA LYS A 61 15.12 -10.33 -15.71
C LYS A 61 13.60 -10.54 -15.66
N ASP A 62 13.10 -11.14 -14.58
CA ASP A 62 11.70 -11.52 -14.44
C ASP A 62 10.82 -10.44 -13.79
N LYS A 63 11.36 -9.24 -13.53
CA LYS A 63 10.67 -8.20 -12.74
C LYS A 63 9.31 -7.84 -13.31
N GLU A 64 9.21 -7.67 -14.63
CA GLU A 64 7.97 -7.28 -15.28
C GLU A 64 6.91 -8.38 -15.15
N THR A 65 7.33 -9.63 -15.33
CA THR A 65 6.49 -10.81 -15.14
C THR A 65 6.00 -10.92 -13.70
N ASP A 66 6.87 -10.68 -12.71
CA ASP A 66 6.49 -10.67 -11.30
C ASP A 66 5.53 -9.52 -10.96
N GLN A 67 5.75 -8.34 -11.54
CA GLN A 67 4.83 -7.21 -11.37
C GLN A 67 3.45 -7.52 -11.98
N GLU A 68 3.40 -8.22 -13.11
CA GLU A 68 2.14 -8.62 -13.74
C GLU A 68 1.38 -9.65 -12.90
N LYS A 69 2.08 -10.68 -12.39
CA LYS A 69 1.50 -11.62 -11.43
C LYS A 69 0.94 -10.90 -10.19
N ASN A 70 1.71 -9.96 -9.63
CA ASN A 70 1.26 -9.16 -8.50
C ASN A 70 0.04 -8.29 -8.83
N ARG A 71 -0.07 -7.75 -10.05
CA ARG A 71 -1.27 -7.02 -10.51
C ARG A 71 -2.50 -7.92 -10.54
N GLN A 72 -2.37 -9.16 -11.00
CA GLN A 72 -3.47 -10.12 -11.01
C GLN A 72 -3.91 -10.48 -9.58
N LEU A 73 -2.96 -10.80 -8.70
CA LEU A 73 -3.23 -11.06 -7.28
C LEU A 73 -3.91 -9.87 -6.61
N PHE A 74 -3.48 -8.64 -6.91
CA PHE A 74 -4.10 -7.43 -6.38
C PHE A 74 -5.56 -7.28 -6.81
N ARG A 75 -5.89 -7.63 -8.06
CA ARG A 75 -7.28 -7.59 -8.53
C ARG A 75 -8.16 -8.55 -7.74
N GLN A 76 -7.72 -9.79 -7.56
CA GLN A 76 -8.44 -10.78 -6.75
C GLN A 76 -8.62 -10.29 -5.30
N PHE A 77 -7.54 -9.84 -4.68
CA PHE A 77 -7.54 -9.31 -3.32
C PHE A 77 -8.54 -8.16 -3.12
N LYS A 78 -8.75 -7.28 -4.11
CA LYS A 78 -9.76 -6.21 -4.00
C LYS A 78 -11.19 -6.76 -3.90
N PHE A 79 -11.49 -7.88 -4.55
CA PHE A 79 -12.81 -8.52 -4.44
C PHE A 79 -12.99 -9.10 -3.03
N GLU A 80 -12.00 -9.83 -2.54
CA GLU A 80 -11.99 -10.40 -1.18
C GLU A 80 -12.11 -9.30 -0.10
N LEU A 81 -11.46 -8.15 -0.31
CA LEU A 81 -11.57 -6.99 0.58
C LEU A 81 -12.99 -6.43 0.67
N LYS A 82 -13.71 -6.40 -0.46
CA LYS A 82 -15.08 -5.90 -0.50
C LYS A 82 -16.02 -6.80 0.31
N GLU A 83 -15.80 -8.12 0.25
CA GLU A 83 -16.55 -9.08 1.05
C GLU A 83 -16.20 -8.98 2.54
N LYS A 84 -14.91 -8.79 2.85
CA LYS A 84 -14.42 -8.67 4.24
C LYS A 84 -14.85 -7.38 4.94
N TYR A 85 -15.00 -6.28 4.19
CA TYR A 85 -15.37 -4.96 4.73
C TYR A 85 -16.56 -4.35 3.97
N PRO A 86 -17.77 -4.94 4.08
CA PRO A 86 -18.92 -4.53 3.27
C PRO A 86 -19.39 -3.10 3.59
N ASP A 87 -19.24 -2.67 4.85
CA ASP A 87 -19.70 -1.36 5.33
C ASP A 87 -18.66 -0.24 5.11
N SER A 88 -17.47 -0.57 4.62
CA SER A 88 -16.44 0.45 4.40
C SER A 88 -16.73 1.26 3.15
N SER A 89 -16.77 2.58 3.30
CA SER A 89 -16.88 3.52 2.18
C SER A 89 -15.55 3.72 1.43
N ARG A 90 -14.44 3.21 1.95
CA ARG A 90 -13.09 3.40 1.40
C ARG A 90 -12.71 2.26 0.47
N LYS A 91 -12.00 2.59 -0.62
CA LYS A 91 -11.58 1.64 -1.66
C LYS A 91 -10.12 1.87 -2.03
N CYS A 92 -9.52 0.87 -2.64
CA CYS A 92 -8.15 0.96 -3.14
C CYS A 92 -8.15 1.27 -4.63
N TYR A 93 -7.35 2.26 -5.01
CA TYR A 93 -7.21 2.81 -6.36
C TYR A 93 -5.84 2.46 -6.93
#